data_AF-A0A4U1WZK0-F1
#
_entry.id   AF-A0A4U1WZK0-F1
#
_cell.length_a   1.000
_cell.length_b   1.000
_cell.length_c   1.000
_cell.angle_alpha   90.00
_cell.angle_beta   90.00
_cell.angle_gamma   90.00
#
_symmetry.space_group_name_H-M   'P 1'
#
loop_
_entity.id
_entity.type
_entity.pdbx_description
1 polymer ?
#
loop_
_entity_poly.entity_id
_entity_poly.type
_entity_poly.pdbx_seq_one_letter_code
_entity_poly.pdbx_strand_id
1 'polypeptide(L)'
;MKWLAISLLPFTLVGCLEGNKNTDQLCQSNPGLQCEQLNMNDGQCRVARTDLIWHRFEVQKQPTEINKIKEFELVTAYKKCLELAAQIETIDQSKLQERRFTSLMHSIEESERIVDELSKSDTPETLYFLWSQTGDTNARRSFLQLEGKEALNTAEMQYALATFYTTRDHAKTLKLLNNALTLSNGSVANTEIFKSMASINHSLGHMEKAYIWAMVAKDFDVPIASEAELTVLYRFDKATYKKLNKDADKIVEAIEDGVYSPSIVPSY
;
A
#
# COMPACT_ATOMS: atom_id res chain seq x y z
N MET A 1 43.33 21.86 -58.29
CA MET A 1 42.81 20.73 -57.48
C MET A 1 42.56 21.23 -56.07
N LYS A 2 41.29 21.28 -55.64
CA LYS A 2 40.87 21.74 -54.30
C LYS A 2 41.08 20.61 -53.30
N TRP A 3 41.83 20.84 -52.23
CA TRP A 3 41.91 19.95 -51.07
C TRP A 3 40.86 20.38 -50.05
N LEU A 4 39.88 19.49 -49.78
CA LEU A 4 38.91 19.62 -48.70
C LEU A 4 39.55 19.12 -47.41
N ALA A 5 39.81 20.03 -46.47
CA ALA A 5 40.16 19.68 -45.11
C ALA A 5 38.87 19.35 -44.33
N ILE A 6 38.67 18.08 -44.00
CA ILE A 6 37.57 17.62 -43.15
C ILE A 6 38.02 17.83 -41.70
N SER A 7 37.43 18.83 -41.05
CA SER A 7 37.54 19.06 -39.61
C SER A 7 36.64 18.06 -38.88
N LEU A 8 37.24 17.09 -38.18
CA LEU A 8 36.52 16.27 -37.20
C LEU A 8 36.38 17.08 -35.90
N LEU A 9 35.16 17.52 -35.62
CA LEU A 9 34.77 17.96 -34.27
C LEU A 9 34.70 16.72 -33.35
N PRO A 10 35.41 16.68 -32.21
CA PRO A 10 35.17 15.67 -31.20
C PRO A 10 33.86 16.00 -30.49
N PHE A 11 32.84 15.17 -30.71
CA PHE A 11 31.65 15.13 -29.87
C PHE A 11 32.08 14.69 -28.46
N THR A 12 32.18 15.62 -27.53
CA THR A 12 32.23 15.29 -26.11
C THR A 12 30.85 14.79 -25.73
N LEU A 13 30.70 13.46 -25.63
CA LEU A 13 29.59 12.82 -24.95
C LEU A 13 29.63 13.23 -23.48
N VAL A 14 28.84 14.24 -23.11
CA VAL A 14 28.52 14.52 -21.71
C VAL A 14 27.54 13.43 -21.29
N GLY A 15 28.08 12.29 -20.87
CA GLY A 15 27.29 11.30 -20.16
C GLY A 15 26.83 11.91 -18.84
N CYS A 16 25.51 11.93 -18.62
CA CYS A 16 24.92 12.31 -17.34
C CYS A 16 25.29 11.23 -16.31
N LEU A 17 26.48 11.36 -15.72
CA LEU A 17 26.90 10.64 -14.53
C LEU A 17 26.16 11.26 -13.33
N GLU A 18 24.85 11.07 -13.26
CA GLU A 18 24.18 11.03 -11.95
C GLU A 18 24.66 9.76 -11.27
N GLY A 19 25.86 9.84 -10.68
CA GLY A 19 26.47 8.75 -9.94
C GLY A 19 25.49 8.28 -8.87
N ASN A 20 25.32 6.96 -8.76
CA ASN A 20 24.56 6.31 -7.70
C ASN A 20 25.05 6.81 -6.33
N LYS A 21 24.47 7.91 -5.82
CA LYS A 21 24.77 8.41 -4.49
C LYS A 21 24.32 7.36 -3.51
N ASN A 22 25.20 6.92 -2.62
CA ASN A 22 24.77 6.08 -1.51
C ASN A 22 24.03 6.96 -0.46
N THR A 23 23.24 6.34 0.41
CA THR A 23 22.39 7.05 1.38
C THR A 23 23.17 8.03 2.25
N ASP A 24 24.41 7.71 2.62
CA ASP A 24 25.26 8.60 3.41
C ASP A 24 25.63 9.89 2.66
N GLN A 25 25.99 9.80 1.38
CA GLN A 25 26.23 10.96 0.52
C GLN A 25 24.96 11.80 0.33
N LEU A 26 23.81 11.15 0.21
CA LEU A 26 22.52 11.84 0.11
C LEU A 26 22.24 12.66 1.38
N CYS A 27 22.39 12.05 2.56
CA CYS A 27 22.23 12.72 3.85
C CYS A 27 23.22 13.88 4.05
N GLN A 28 24.50 13.69 3.70
CA GLN A 28 25.52 14.75 3.81
C GLN A 28 25.23 15.94 2.91
N SER A 29 24.67 15.70 1.72
CA SER A 29 24.34 16.76 0.76
C SER A 29 22.98 17.40 0.97
N ASN A 30 22.12 16.84 1.81
CA ASN A 30 20.75 17.33 2.05
C ASN A 30 20.40 17.30 3.56
N PRO A 31 20.85 18.29 4.35
CA PRO A 31 20.54 18.37 5.79
C PRO A 31 19.04 18.38 6.10
N GLY A 32 18.21 18.87 5.18
CA GLY A 32 16.74 18.88 5.32
C GLY A 32 16.09 17.48 5.36
N LEU A 33 16.83 16.41 5.09
CA LEU A 33 16.34 15.03 5.23
C LEU A 33 16.33 14.55 6.69
N GLN A 34 16.97 15.31 7.60
CA GLN A 34 17.06 15.03 9.04
C GLN A 34 17.58 13.62 9.35
N CYS A 35 18.56 13.15 8.58
CA CYS A 35 19.11 11.79 8.74
C CYS A 35 19.71 11.55 10.14
N GLU A 36 20.18 12.59 10.81
CA GLU A 36 20.67 12.55 12.19
C GLU A 36 19.64 12.02 13.19
N GLN A 37 18.35 12.17 12.88
CA GLN A 37 17.24 11.66 13.70
C GLN A 37 16.93 10.18 13.44
N LEU A 38 17.55 9.54 12.45
CA LEU A 38 17.21 8.20 11.97
C LEU A 38 18.20 7.10 12.39
N ASN A 39 18.92 7.29 13.50
CA ASN A 39 19.89 6.32 14.05
C ASN A 39 20.77 5.69 12.95
N MET A 40 21.48 6.56 12.23
CA MET A 40 22.38 6.15 11.14
C MET A 40 23.44 5.16 11.64
N ASN A 41 23.89 4.29 10.75
CA ASN A 41 24.89 3.23 11.01
C ASN A 41 24.42 2.06 11.90
N ASP A 42 23.15 2.03 12.31
CA ASP A 42 22.55 0.81 12.85
C ASP A 42 22.16 -0.14 11.71
N GLY A 43 22.55 -1.41 11.83
CA GLY A 43 22.14 -2.45 10.89
C GLY A 43 20.65 -2.80 11.02
N GLN A 44 20.07 -2.60 12.21
CA GLN A 44 18.64 -2.75 12.42
C GLN A 44 17.88 -1.63 11.68
N CYS A 45 16.73 -1.98 11.12
CA CYS A 45 15.85 -1.06 10.40
C CYS A 45 16.48 -0.37 9.18
N ARG A 46 17.61 -0.88 8.67
CA ARG A 46 18.34 -0.27 7.53
C ARG A 46 17.45 -0.07 6.30
N VAL A 47 16.61 -1.06 5.95
CA VAL A 47 15.74 -0.99 4.76
C VAL A 47 14.70 0.12 4.95
N ALA A 48 13.85 0.02 5.99
CA ALA A 48 12.83 1.04 6.28
C ALA A 48 13.41 2.46 6.42
N ARG A 49 14.58 2.60 7.06
CA ARG A 49 15.31 3.87 7.14
C ARG A 49 15.70 4.40 5.76
N THR A 50 16.27 3.53 4.93
CA THR A 50 16.74 3.92 3.59
C THR A 50 15.55 4.38 2.74
N ASP A 51 14.47 3.60 2.74
CA ASP A 51 13.26 3.93 1.99
C ASP A 51 12.69 5.29 2.41
N LEU A 52 12.63 5.57 3.72
CA LEU A 52 12.19 6.86 4.25
C LEU A 52 13.09 8.02 3.80
N ILE A 53 14.42 7.87 3.87
CA ILE A 53 15.37 8.92 3.48
C ILE A 53 15.23 9.27 2.00
N TRP A 54 15.16 8.25 1.14
CA TRP A 54 15.01 8.46 -0.30
C TRP A 54 13.65 9.06 -0.63
N HIS A 55 12.59 8.62 0.03
CA HIS A 55 11.27 9.21 -0.16
C HIS A 55 11.22 10.69 0.28
N ARG A 56 11.83 11.05 1.42
CA ARG A 56 11.96 12.45 1.85
C ARG A 56 12.66 13.31 0.81
N PHE A 57 13.64 12.76 0.10
CA PHE A 57 14.31 13.47 -0.99
C PHE A 57 13.36 13.72 -2.18
N GLU A 58 12.46 12.79 -2.47
CA GLU A 58 11.41 13.01 -3.48
C GLU A 58 10.33 14.00 -2.99
N VAL A 59 9.94 13.96 -1.73
CA VAL A 59 9.01 14.93 -1.11
C VAL A 59 9.57 16.36 -1.19
N GLN A 60 10.86 16.55 -0.95
CA GLN A 60 11.51 17.87 -1.09
C GLN A 60 11.39 18.44 -2.51
N LYS A 61 11.39 17.57 -3.54
CA LYS A 61 11.18 17.99 -4.94
C LYS A 61 9.71 18.20 -5.25
N GLN A 62 8.82 17.38 -4.67
CA GLN A 62 7.39 17.35 -4.95
C GLN A 62 6.58 17.14 -3.66
N PRO A 63 6.24 18.21 -2.91
CA PRO A 63 5.55 18.10 -1.62
C PRO A 63 4.03 17.94 -1.77
N THR A 64 3.58 16.97 -2.58
CA THR A 64 2.15 16.67 -2.77
C THR A 64 1.56 15.95 -1.55
N GLU A 65 0.25 16.05 -1.37
CA GLU A 65 -0.43 15.35 -0.26
C GLU A 65 -0.25 13.83 -0.34
N ILE A 66 -0.29 13.25 -1.54
CA ILE A 66 0.00 11.83 -1.77
C ILE A 66 1.42 11.46 -1.33
N ASN A 67 2.41 12.29 -1.64
CA ASN A 67 3.78 12.05 -1.19
C ASN A 67 3.90 12.18 0.34
N LYS A 68 3.14 13.07 0.99
CA LYS A 68 3.10 13.15 2.46
C LYS A 68 2.43 11.93 3.10
N ILE A 69 1.32 11.45 2.53
CA ILE A 69 0.67 10.20 2.97
C ILE A 69 1.67 9.03 2.84
N LYS A 70 2.40 8.96 1.73
CA LYS A 70 3.44 7.95 1.54
C LYS A 70 4.59 8.09 2.53
N GLU A 71 4.98 9.32 2.89
CA GLU A 71 5.98 9.56 3.93
C GLU A 71 5.50 9.02 5.28
N PHE A 72 4.23 9.26 5.64
CA PHE A 72 3.66 8.72 6.88
C PHE A 72 3.71 7.18 6.93
N GLU A 73 3.43 6.50 5.83
CA GLU A 73 3.55 5.03 5.74
C GLU A 73 4.98 4.57 6.04
N LEU A 74 5.97 5.24 5.45
CA LEU A 74 7.39 4.92 5.63
C LEU A 74 7.89 5.24 7.03
N VAL A 75 7.45 6.37 7.61
CA VAL A 75 7.70 6.72 9.02
C VAL A 75 7.10 5.66 9.93
N THR A 76 5.86 5.20 9.66
CA THR A 76 5.19 4.15 10.44
C THR A 76 5.93 2.81 10.34
N ALA A 77 6.40 2.44 9.15
CA ALA A 77 7.20 1.22 8.96
C ALA A 77 8.53 1.28 9.72
N TYR A 78 9.21 2.42 9.67
CA TYR A 78 10.45 2.65 10.41
C TYR A 78 10.23 2.63 11.93
N LYS A 79 9.18 3.32 12.41
CA LYS A 79 8.73 3.31 13.82
C LYS A 79 8.50 1.90 14.33
N LYS A 80 7.70 1.10 13.61
CA LYS A 80 7.42 -0.30 13.97
C LYS A 80 8.69 -1.14 14.07
N CYS A 81 9.65 -0.93 13.17
CA CYS A 81 10.93 -1.61 13.25
C CYS A 81 11.72 -1.19 14.50
N LEU A 82 11.74 0.12 14.82
CA LEU A 82 12.42 0.62 16.02
C LEU A 82 11.79 0.12 17.31
N GLU A 83 10.47 0.00 17.39
CA GLU A 83 9.76 -0.58 18.55
C GLU A 83 10.25 -2.00 18.86
N LEU A 84 10.52 -2.80 17.82
CA LEU A 84 11.09 -4.14 17.98
C LEU A 84 12.59 -4.08 18.28
N ALA A 85 13.35 -3.23 17.58
CA ALA A 85 14.79 -3.12 17.76
C ALA A 85 15.21 -2.54 19.12
N ALA A 86 14.36 -1.71 19.73
CA ALA A 86 14.58 -1.12 21.05
C ALA A 86 14.45 -2.14 22.20
N GLN A 87 13.76 -3.26 21.95
CA GLN A 87 13.61 -4.37 22.91
C GLN A 87 14.84 -5.29 22.97
N ILE A 88 15.79 -5.14 22.04
CA ILE A 88 17.02 -5.94 22.01
C ILE A 88 17.97 -5.43 23.09
N GLU A 89 18.17 -6.23 24.14
CA GLU A 89 19.16 -5.93 25.17
C GLU A 89 20.58 -6.03 24.61
N THR A 90 21.39 -5.00 24.86
CA THR A 90 22.81 -4.99 24.51
C THR A 90 23.64 -5.07 25.78
N ILE A 91 24.61 -5.98 25.83
CA ILE A 91 25.46 -6.20 27.02
C ILE A 91 26.29 -4.95 27.34
N ASP A 92 26.85 -4.27 26.32
CA ASP A 92 27.77 -3.13 26.51
C ASP A 92 27.46 -1.91 25.60
N GLN A 93 26.25 -1.79 25.03
CA GLN A 93 25.92 -0.74 24.05
C GLN A 93 24.77 0.19 24.46
N SER A 94 24.78 0.67 25.71
CA SER A 94 23.76 1.60 26.24
C SER A 94 23.50 2.81 25.32
N LYS A 95 24.55 3.40 24.73
CA LYS A 95 24.44 4.51 23.76
C LYS A 95 23.68 4.14 22.48
N LEU A 96 23.76 2.89 22.03
CA LEU A 96 22.99 2.43 20.87
C LEU A 96 21.51 2.34 21.22
N GLN A 97 21.19 1.83 22.41
CA GLN A 97 19.82 1.72 22.89
C GLN A 97 19.19 3.10 23.11
N GLU A 98 19.94 4.06 23.64
CA GLU A 98 19.55 5.46 23.73
C GLU A 98 19.21 6.04 22.34
N ARG A 99 20.09 5.88 21.34
CA ARG A 99 19.81 6.37 19.97
C ARG A 99 18.58 5.72 19.34
N ARG A 100 18.36 4.42 19.54
CA ARG A 100 17.15 3.73 19.05
C ARG A 100 15.89 4.34 19.66
N PHE A 101 15.91 4.60 20.96
CA PHE A 101 14.79 5.24 21.65
C PHE A 101 14.56 6.67 21.16
N THR A 102 15.62 7.47 21.03
CA THR A 102 15.53 8.84 20.49
C THR A 102 14.94 8.86 19.07
N SER A 103 15.42 7.99 18.17
CA SER A 103 14.86 7.88 16.81
C SER A 103 13.42 7.38 16.80
N LEU A 104 13.02 6.56 17.78
CA LEU A 104 11.63 6.14 17.92
C LEU A 104 10.74 7.33 18.28
N MET A 105 11.17 8.16 19.22
CA MET A 105 10.44 9.39 19.60
C MET A 105 10.33 10.35 18.41
N HIS A 106 11.40 10.58 17.67
CA HIS A 106 11.35 11.41 16.46
C HIS A 106 10.40 10.85 15.40
N SER A 107 10.33 9.52 15.25
CA SER A 107 9.38 8.90 14.30
C SER A 107 7.91 9.11 14.72
N ILE A 108 7.64 9.23 16.02
CA ILE A 108 6.30 9.58 16.54
C ILE A 108 5.99 11.04 16.22
N GLU A 109 6.89 11.96 16.56
CA GLU A 109 6.76 13.40 16.28
C GLU A 109 6.55 13.68 14.77
N GLU A 110 7.28 12.97 13.91
CA GLU A 110 7.15 13.11 12.46
C GLU A 110 5.81 12.59 11.94
N SER A 111 5.27 11.53 12.54
CA SER A 111 3.92 11.05 12.22
C SER A 111 2.87 12.13 12.56
N GLU A 112 3.00 12.77 13.72
CA GLU A 112 2.11 13.85 14.17
C GLU A 112 2.22 15.08 13.27
N ARG A 113 3.44 15.51 12.92
CA ARG A 113 3.68 16.61 11.98
C ARG A 113 2.96 16.39 10.65
N ILE A 114 3.08 15.20 10.05
CA ILE A 114 2.47 14.91 8.75
C ILE A 114 0.94 14.96 8.85
N VAL A 115 0.37 14.42 9.93
CA VAL A 115 -1.08 14.50 10.18
C VAL A 115 -1.54 15.95 10.31
N ASP A 116 -0.81 16.77 11.07
CA ASP A 116 -1.14 18.19 11.25
C ASP A 116 -1.08 18.97 9.94
N GLU A 117 -0.07 18.70 9.10
CA GLU A 117 0.05 19.31 7.77
C GLU A 117 -1.12 18.95 6.83
N LEU A 118 -1.66 17.74 6.97
CA LEU A 118 -2.75 17.23 6.14
C LEU A 118 -4.15 17.55 6.71
N SER A 119 -4.24 17.98 7.97
CA SER A 119 -5.50 18.14 8.73
C SER A 119 -6.57 19.03 8.09
N LYS A 120 -6.17 19.95 7.20
CA LYS A 120 -7.07 20.90 6.52
C LYS A 120 -7.43 20.50 5.08
N SER A 121 -6.89 19.40 4.58
CA SER A 121 -7.18 18.93 3.23
C SER A 121 -8.61 18.40 3.10
N ASP A 122 -9.15 18.52 1.90
CA ASP A 122 -10.44 17.98 1.48
C ASP A 122 -10.32 16.97 0.32
N THR A 123 -9.11 16.56 -0.04
CA THR A 123 -8.91 15.54 -1.07
C THR A 123 -9.40 14.17 -0.58
N PRO A 124 -10.03 13.36 -1.45
CA PRO A 124 -10.52 12.02 -1.08
C PRO A 124 -9.47 11.16 -0.38
N GLU A 125 -8.25 11.14 -0.90
CA GLU A 125 -7.13 10.34 -0.43
C GLU A 125 -6.70 10.79 0.97
N THR A 126 -6.55 12.10 1.18
CA THR A 126 -6.17 12.64 2.49
C THR A 126 -7.28 12.46 3.52
N LEU A 127 -8.55 12.66 3.13
CA LEU A 127 -9.68 12.43 4.02
C LEU A 127 -9.77 10.96 4.46
N TYR A 128 -9.57 10.02 3.53
CA TYR A 128 -9.53 8.60 3.86
C TYR A 128 -8.31 8.25 4.70
N PHE A 129 -7.14 8.80 4.40
CA PHE A 129 -5.93 8.64 5.21
C PHE A 129 -6.16 9.09 6.67
N LEU A 130 -6.60 10.33 6.88
CA LEU A 130 -6.84 10.88 8.21
C LEU A 130 -7.85 10.02 8.97
N TRP A 131 -8.96 9.65 8.33
CA TRP A 131 -9.93 8.78 8.98
C TRP A 131 -9.35 7.39 9.32
N SER A 132 -8.72 6.71 8.36
CA SER A 132 -8.26 5.33 8.54
C SER A 132 -7.07 5.20 9.49
N GLN A 133 -6.16 6.18 9.51
CA GLN A 133 -4.92 6.13 10.30
C GLN A 133 -5.06 6.76 11.68
N THR A 134 -5.87 7.83 11.83
CA THR A 134 -5.98 8.57 13.10
C THR A 134 -7.35 8.44 13.76
N GLY A 135 -8.34 7.88 13.05
CA GLY A 135 -9.72 7.81 13.52
C GLY A 135 -10.48 9.13 13.38
N ASP A 136 -9.98 10.09 12.60
CA ASP A 136 -10.62 11.39 12.43
C ASP A 136 -12.05 11.27 11.89
N THR A 137 -13.02 11.57 12.77
CA THR A 137 -14.44 11.47 12.46
C THR A 137 -14.96 12.61 11.58
N ASN A 138 -14.28 13.76 11.56
CA ASN A 138 -14.59 14.87 10.66
C ASN A 138 -14.11 14.52 9.25
N ALA A 139 -12.88 14.03 9.11
CA ALA A 139 -12.37 13.54 7.83
C ALA A 139 -13.27 12.44 7.26
N ARG A 140 -13.69 11.49 8.10
CA ARG A 140 -14.69 10.47 7.72
C ARG A 140 -15.98 11.09 7.19
N ARG A 141 -16.53 12.08 7.89
CA ARG A 141 -17.79 12.73 7.49
C ARG A 141 -17.63 13.41 6.13
N SER A 142 -16.54 14.16 5.95
CA SER A 142 -16.24 14.84 4.69
C SER A 142 -16.03 13.83 3.55
N PHE A 143 -15.31 12.74 3.79
CA PHE A 143 -15.12 11.66 2.81
C PHE A 143 -16.45 11.07 2.34
N LEU A 144 -17.35 10.76 3.28
CA LEU A 144 -18.67 10.20 2.96
C LEU A 144 -19.58 11.19 2.21
N GLN A 145 -19.39 12.50 2.37
CA GLN A 145 -20.10 13.52 1.57
C GLN A 145 -19.64 13.55 0.11
N LEU A 146 -18.54 12.87 -0.23
CA LEU A 146 -18.08 12.70 -1.60
C LEU A 146 -18.70 11.46 -2.28
N GLU A 147 -19.48 10.65 -1.56
CA GLU A 147 -20.14 9.50 -2.16
C GLU A 147 -21.03 9.90 -3.35
N GLY A 148 -20.87 9.18 -4.46
CA GLY A 148 -21.57 9.44 -5.72
C GLY A 148 -20.93 10.51 -6.60
N LYS A 149 -19.86 11.18 -6.14
CA LYS A 149 -19.08 12.12 -6.96
C LYS A 149 -17.98 11.38 -7.73
N GLU A 150 -17.59 11.96 -8.85
CA GLU A 150 -16.49 11.47 -9.70
C GLU A 150 -15.17 11.34 -8.93
N ALA A 151 -14.96 12.19 -7.92
CA ALA A 151 -13.77 12.14 -7.06
C ALA A 151 -13.57 10.81 -6.33
N LEU A 152 -14.63 10.00 -6.14
CA LEU A 152 -14.51 8.65 -5.56
C LEU A 152 -14.54 7.53 -6.61
N ASN A 153 -14.50 7.86 -7.90
CA ASN A 153 -14.57 6.89 -8.99
C ASN A 153 -13.17 6.36 -9.39
N THR A 154 -12.36 6.00 -8.40
CA THR A 154 -11.08 5.30 -8.56
C THR A 154 -11.12 3.98 -7.80
N ALA A 155 -10.23 3.04 -8.15
CA ALA A 155 -10.18 1.73 -7.50
C ALA A 155 -9.96 1.87 -5.98
N GLU A 156 -9.02 2.73 -5.60
CA GLU A 156 -8.63 3.01 -4.22
C GLU A 156 -9.78 3.63 -3.45
N MET A 157 -10.49 4.61 -4.03
CA MET A 157 -11.57 5.31 -3.34
C MET A 157 -12.85 4.46 -3.24
N GLN A 158 -13.13 3.60 -4.22
CA GLN A 158 -14.20 2.59 -4.09
C GLN A 158 -13.89 1.59 -2.97
N TYR A 159 -12.64 1.11 -2.88
CA TYR A 159 -12.21 0.26 -1.77
C TYR A 159 -12.31 0.98 -0.42
N ALA A 160 -11.81 2.22 -0.34
CA ALA A 160 -11.89 3.05 0.86
C ALA A 160 -13.35 3.20 1.34
N LEU A 161 -14.28 3.49 0.44
CA LEU A 161 -15.69 3.57 0.75
C LEU A 161 -16.27 2.22 1.20
N ALA A 162 -15.82 1.11 0.60
CA ALA A 162 -16.22 -0.23 1.01
C ALA A 162 -15.86 -0.51 2.47
N THR A 163 -14.67 -0.09 2.94
CA THR A 163 -14.25 -0.29 4.34
C THR A 163 -15.22 0.32 5.36
N PHE A 164 -15.93 1.40 5.00
CA PHE A 164 -16.96 1.99 5.86
C PHE A 164 -18.19 1.08 5.97
N TYR A 165 -18.58 0.46 4.88
CA TYR A 165 -19.82 -0.31 4.77
C TYR A 165 -19.68 -1.77 5.18
N THR A 166 -18.45 -2.31 5.31
CA THR A 166 -18.19 -3.73 5.58
C THR A 166 -19.04 -4.32 6.72
N THR A 167 -19.29 -3.55 7.78
CA THR A 167 -20.09 -3.98 8.95
C THR A 167 -21.51 -3.40 9.00
N ARG A 168 -21.91 -2.60 8.00
CA ARG A 168 -23.17 -1.85 7.97
C ARG A 168 -24.10 -2.28 6.85
N ASP A 169 -23.55 -2.57 5.69
CA ASP A 169 -24.28 -2.96 4.49
C ASP A 169 -23.39 -3.85 3.62
N HIS A 170 -23.58 -5.17 3.77
CA HIS A 170 -22.82 -6.17 3.03
C HIS A 170 -23.06 -6.11 1.52
N ALA A 171 -24.29 -5.86 1.07
CA ALA A 171 -24.61 -5.80 -0.35
C ALA A 171 -23.93 -4.60 -1.02
N LYS A 172 -23.98 -3.43 -0.37
CA LYS A 172 -23.27 -2.23 -0.82
C LYS A 172 -21.76 -2.44 -0.81
N THR A 173 -21.23 -3.09 0.23
CA THR A 173 -19.80 -3.40 0.31
C THR A 173 -19.36 -4.27 -0.87
N LEU A 174 -20.07 -5.36 -1.17
CA LEU A 174 -19.75 -6.19 -2.34
C LEU A 174 -19.80 -5.41 -3.64
N LYS A 175 -20.77 -4.50 -3.81
CA LYS A 175 -20.83 -3.62 -4.99
C LYS A 175 -19.60 -2.72 -5.11
N LEU A 176 -19.20 -2.08 -4.02
CA LEU A 176 -18.03 -1.18 -3.99
C LEU A 176 -16.72 -1.95 -4.23
N LEU A 177 -16.56 -3.12 -3.62
CA LEU A 177 -15.38 -3.98 -3.85
C LEU A 177 -15.29 -4.47 -5.31
N ASN A 178 -16.44 -4.84 -5.90
CA ASN A 178 -16.52 -5.20 -7.32
C ASN A 178 -16.15 -4.03 -8.24
N ASN A 179 -16.64 -2.83 -7.93
CA ASN A 179 -16.27 -1.61 -8.65
C ASN A 179 -14.76 -1.33 -8.54
N ALA A 180 -14.20 -1.49 -7.34
CA ALA A 180 -12.77 -1.29 -7.11
C ALA A 180 -11.92 -2.19 -8.02
N LEU A 181 -12.22 -3.50 -8.08
CA LEU A 181 -11.53 -4.43 -8.98
C LEU A 181 -11.71 -4.07 -10.47
N THR A 182 -12.90 -3.64 -10.85
CA THR A 182 -13.19 -3.23 -12.24
C THR A 182 -12.36 -1.99 -12.63
N LEU A 183 -12.23 -1.03 -11.71
CA LEU A 183 -11.49 0.22 -11.94
C LEU A 183 -9.96 0.04 -11.87
N SER A 184 -9.45 -1.03 -11.24
CA SER A 184 -8.00 -1.30 -11.19
C SER A 184 -7.40 -1.51 -12.59
N ASN A 185 -8.16 -2.06 -13.55
CA ASN A 185 -7.80 -2.13 -14.98
C ASN A 185 -6.34 -2.58 -15.24
N GLY A 186 -5.91 -3.66 -14.59
CA GLY A 186 -4.55 -4.23 -14.74
C GLY A 186 -3.48 -3.58 -13.86
N SER A 187 -3.83 -2.60 -13.03
CA SER A 187 -2.99 -2.20 -11.90
C SER A 187 -2.95 -3.30 -10.85
N VAL A 188 -1.94 -3.28 -9.98
CA VAL A 188 -1.81 -4.26 -8.89
C VAL A 188 -3.06 -4.17 -8.01
N ALA A 189 -3.90 -5.22 -8.06
CA ALA A 189 -5.14 -5.26 -7.33
C ALA A 189 -4.88 -5.24 -5.82
N ASN A 190 -5.71 -4.50 -5.07
CA ASN A 190 -5.67 -4.56 -3.62
C ASN A 190 -6.17 -5.94 -3.14
N THR A 191 -5.24 -6.80 -2.73
CA THR A 191 -5.51 -8.20 -2.37
C THR A 191 -6.39 -8.36 -1.12
N GLU A 192 -6.53 -7.32 -0.28
CA GLU A 192 -7.46 -7.32 0.85
C GLU A 192 -8.93 -7.36 0.39
N ILE A 193 -9.21 -6.96 -0.86
CA ILE A 193 -10.54 -7.10 -1.46
C ILE A 193 -11.00 -8.56 -1.43
N PHE A 194 -10.12 -9.51 -1.76
CA PHE A 194 -10.48 -10.91 -1.91
C PHE A 194 -10.89 -11.54 -0.58
N LYS A 195 -10.13 -11.27 0.49
CA LYS A 195 -10.49 -11.65 1.87
C LYS A 195 -11.84 -11.07 2.28
N SER A 196 -12.06 -9.78 2.00
CA SER A 196 -13.30 -9.09 2.37
C SER A 196 -14.50 -9.69 1.63
N MET A 197 -14.36 -9.95 0.32
CA MET A 197 -15.40 -10.60 -0.46
C MET A 197 -15.69 -12.03 0.00
N ALA A 198 -14.65 -12.83 0.35
CA ALA A 198 -14.83 -14.17 0.89
C ALA A 198 -15.61 -14.14 2.21
N SER A 199 -15.18 -13.29 3.15
CA SER A 199 -15.80 -13.11 4.45
C SER A 199 -17.26 -12.65 4.36
N ILE A 200 -17.53 -11.61 3.54
CA ILE A 200 -18.88 -11.07 3.38
C ILE A 200 -19.82 -12.10 2.73
N ASN A 201 -19.38 -12.79 1.67
CA ASN A 201 -20.20 -13.83 1.06
C ASN A 201 -20.48 -14.98 2.05
N HIS A 202 -19.51 -15.35 2.89
CA HIS A 202 -19.72 -16.35 3.93
C HIS A 202 -20.78 -15.88 4.92
N SER A 203 -20.69 -14.64 5.42
CA SER A 203 -21.68 -14.06 6.35
C SER A 203 -23.09 -13.97 5.74
N LEU A 204 -23.20 -13.78 4.42
CA LEU A 204 -24.47 -13.78 3.69
C LEU A 204 -25.02 -15.17 3.38
N GLY A 205 -24.30 -16.25 3.68
CA GLY A 205 -24.71 -17.61 3.34
C GLY A 205 -24.37 -18.03 1.90
N HIS A 206 -23.69 -17.18 1.11
CA HIS A 206 -23.27 -17.47 -0.26
C HIS A 206 -21.99 -18.31 -0.28
N MET A 207 -22.09 -19.57 0.17
CA MET A 207 -20.95 -20.43 0.46
C MET A 207 -20.05 -20.69 -0.76
N GLU A 208 -20.63 -20.86 -1.95
CA GLU A 208 -19.89 -21.08 -3.19
C GLU A 208 -19.03 -19.85 -3.55
N LYS A 209 -19.62 -18.65 -3.45
CA LYS A 209 -18.91 -17.39 -3.71
C LYS A 209 -17.85 -17.13 -2.67
N ALA A 210 -18.13 -17.45 -1.40
CA ALA A 210 -17.16 -17.33 -0.32
C ALA A 210 -15.93 -18.21 -0.57
N TYR A 211 -16.13 -19.46 -1.00
CA TYR A 211 -15.05 -20.36 -1.37
C TYR A 211 -14.27 -19.87 -2.60
N ILE A 212 -14.96 -19.44 -3.67
CA ILE A 212 -14.32 -18.89 -4.86
C ILE A 212 -13.39 -17.73 -4.49
N TRP A 213 -13.87 -16.74 -3.71
CA TRP A 213 -13.04 -15.61 -3.31
C TRP A 213 -11.89 -15.98 -2.37
N ALA A 214 -12.04 -17.03 -1.57
CA ALA A 214 -10.92 -17.58 -0.81
C ALA A 214 -9.85 -18.16 -1.75
N MET A 215 -10.24 -18.89 -2.79
CA MET A 215 -9.31 -19.43 -3.78
C MET A 215 -8.63 -18.34 -4.60
N VAL A 216 -9.35 -17.29 -5.01
CA VAL A 216 -8.74 -16.10 -5.63
C VAL A 216 -7.72 -15.48 -4.68
N ALA A 217 -8.06 -15.30 -3.40
CA ALA A 217 -7.12 -14.76 -2.42
C ALA A 217 -5.83 -15.62 -2.32
N LYS A 218 -5.98 -16.95 -2.27
CA LYS A 218 -4.85 -17.90 -2.23
C LYS A 218 -3.91 -17.71 -3.41
N ASP A 219 -4.45 -17.51 -4.61
CA ASP A 219 -3.65 -17.37 -5.83
C ASP A 219 -2.80 -16.09 -5.83
N PHE A 220 -3.35 -15.00 -5.29
CA PHE A 220 -2.62 -13.74 -5.04
C PHE A 220 -1.76 -13.78 -3.74
N ASP A 221 -1.28 -14.96 -3.35
CA ASP A 221 -0.42 -15.20 -2.17
C ASP A 221 -1.00 -14.69 -0.84
N VAL A 222 -2.32 -14.51 -0.75
CA VAL A 222 -2.96 -14.08 0.48
C VAL A 222 -3.10 -15.28 1.43
N PRO A 223 -2.60 -15.20 2.68
CA PRO A 223 -2.75 -16.29 3.62
C PRO A 223 -4.23 -16.58 3.91
N ILE A 224 -4.63 -17.82 3.67
CA ILE A 224 -5.97 -18.35 3.97
C ILE A 224 -5.88 -19.68 4.72
N ALA A 225 -7.03 -20.20 5.15
CA ALA A 225 -7.12 -21.55 5.72
C ALA A 225 -6.64 -22.61 4.72
N SER A 226 -6.08 -23.70 5.23
CA SER A 226 -5.62 -24.83 4.43
C SER A 226 -6.77 -25.53 3.68
N GLU A 227 -6.47 -26.27 2.63
CA GLU A 227 -7.48 -27.00 1.85
C GLU A 227 -8.29 -27.98 2.71
N ALA A 228 -7.67 -28.62 3.69
CA ALA A 228 -8.35 -29.51 4.63
C ALA A 228 -9.36 -28.76 5.49
N GLU A 229 -8.99 -27.58 6.02
CA GLU A 229 -9.88 -26.73 6.81
C GLU A 229 -11.03 -26.19 5.97
N LEU A 230 -10.76 -25.72 4.75
CA LEU A 230 -11.79 -25.27 3.81
C LEU A 230 -12.76 -26.41 3.45
N THR A 231 -12.24 -27.63 3.28
CA THR A 231 -13.07 -28.81 2.98
C THR A 231 -14.06 -29.10 4.11
N VAL A 232 -13.59 -29.00 5.36
CA VAL A 232 -14.41 -29.19 6.57
C VAL A 232 -15.44 -28.06 6.74
N LEU A 233 -15.05 -26.83 6.41
CA LEU A 233 -15.89 -25.65 6.52
C LEU A 233 -17.05 -25.66 5.52
N TYR A 234 -16.75 -25.90 4.23
CA TYR A 234 -17.72 -25.75 3.16
C TYR A 234 -18.45 -27.05 2.78
N ARG A 235 -17.82 -28.21 2.98
CA ARG A 235 -18.43 -29.55 2.81
C ARG A 235 -19.11 -29.80 1.45
N PHE A 236 -18.63 -29.17 0.39
CA PHE A 236 -19.09 -29.46 -0.96
C PHE A 236 -18.68 -30.87 -1.43
N ASP A 237 -19.36 -31.39 -2.44
CA ASP A 237 -18.90 -32.61 -3.12
C ASP A 237 -17.68 -32.31 -4.02
N LYS A 238 -16.98 -33.36 -4.44
CA LYS A 238 -15.75 -33.24 -5.25
C LYS A 238 -15.98 -32.54 -6.60
N ALA A 239 -17.13 -32.77 -7.24
CA ALA A 239 -17.43 -32.16 -8.53
C ALA A 239 -17.69 -30.65 -8.36
N THR A 240 -18.36 -30.25 -7.28
CA THR A 240 -18.57 -28.85 -6.91
C THR A 240 -17.23 -28.15 -6.64
N TYR A 241 -16.34 -28.71 -5.81
CA TYR A 241 -15.00 -28.12 -5.62
C TYR A 241 -14.23 -27.92 -6.93
N LYS A 242 -14.23 -28.94 -7.81
CA LYS A 242 -13.57 -28.84 -9.12
C LYS A 242 -14.15 -27.71 -9.98
N LYS A 243 -15.47 -27.52 -9.94
CA LYS A 243 -16.15 -26.44 -10.67
C LYS A 243 -15.76 -25.07 -10.10
N LEU A 244 -15.85 -24.91 -8.77
CA LEU A 244 -15.56 -23.65 -8.10
C LEU A 244 -14.10 -23.21 -8.25
N ASN A 245 -13.14 -24.15 -8.19
CA ASN A 245 -11.73 -23.84 -8.47
C ASN A 245 -11.54 -23.32 -9.90
N LYS A 246 -12.15 -23.98 -10.89
CA LYS A 246 -12.11 -23.51 -12.28
C LYS A 246 -12.72 -22.11 -12.45
N ASP A 247 -13.74 -21.76 -11.68
CA ASP A 247 -14.32 -20.42 -11.74
C ASP A 247 -13.45 -19.38 -11.02
N ALA A 248 -12.77 -19.77 -9.94
CA ALA A 248 -11.76 -18.92 -9.29
C ALA A 248 -10.60 -18.63 -10.25
N ASP A 249 -10.08 -19.64 -10.96
CA ASP A 249 -8.99 -19.48 -11.94
C ASP A 249 -9.36 -18.44 -13.02
N LYS A 250 -10.58 -18.49 -13.55
CA LYS A 250 -11.06 -17.49 -14.53
C LYS A 250 -11.13 -16.07 -13.95
N ILE A 251 -11.49 -15.96 -12.68
CA ILE A 251 -11.55 -14.64 -12.00
C ILE A 251 -10.14 -14.10 -11.83
N VAL A 252 -9.19 -14.94 -11.42
CA VAL A 252 -7.77 -14.59 -11.32
C VAL A 252 -7.26 -14.09 -12.68
N GLU A 253 -7.42 -14.89 -13.74
CA GLU A 253 -7.01 -14.52 -15.10
C GLU A 253 -7.59 -13.16 -15.51
N ALA A 254 -8.89 -12.93 -15.27
CA ALA A 254 -9.52 -11.66 -15.62
C ALA A 254 -9.01 -10.47 -14.80
N ILE A 255 -8.62 -10.67 -13.54
CA ILE A 255 -8.02 -9.62 -12.70
C ILE A 255 -6.61 -9.31 -13.18
N GLU A 256 -5.79 -10.32 -13.43
CA GLU A 256 -4.42 -10.17 -13.93
C GLU A 256 -4.37 -9.50 -15.31
N ASP A 257 -5.28 -9.88 -16.20
CA ASP A 257 -5.43 -9.30 -17.54
C ASP A 257 -6.07 -7.90 -17.51
N GLY A 258 -6.55 -7.43 -16.34
CA GLY A 258 -7.19 -6.13 -16.19
C GLY A 258 -8.57 -6.01 -16.84
N VAL A 259 -9.22 -7.13 -17.15
CA VAL A 259 -10.53 -7.19 -17.82
C VAL A 259 -11.66 -7.65 -16.89
N TYR A 260 -11.41 -7.64 -15.58
CA TYR A 260 -12.38 -8.07 -14.58
C TYR A 260 -13.71 -7.32 -14.69
N SER A 261 -14.79 -8.08 -14.66
CA SER A 261 -16.16 -7.57 -14.56
C SER A 261 -16.94 -8.41 -13.56
N PRO A 262 -17.84 -7.84 -12.73
CA PRO A 262 -18.63 -8.62 -11.77
C PRO A 262 -19.49 -9.72 -12.42
N SER A 263 -19.77 -9.58 -13.72
CA SER A 263 -20.49 -10.58 -14.52
C SER A 263 -19.74 -11.91 -14.70
N ILE A 264 -18.42 -11.93 -14.50
CA ILE A 264 -17.63 -13.17 -14.56
C ILE A 264 -17.87 -14.07 -13.34
N VAL A 265 -18.33 -13.48 -12.22
CA VAL A 265 -18.62 -14.22 -10.99
C VAL A 265 -19.95 -14.97 -11.14
N PRO A 266 -19.98 -16.31 -11.03
CA PRO A 266 -21.21 -17.08 -11.22
C PRO A 266 -22.32 -16.77 -10.20
N SER A 267 -23.58 -16.95 -10.62
CA SER A 267 -24.77 -16.55 -9.87
C SER A 267 -25.56 -17.70 -9.22
N TYR A 268 -24.89 -18.79 -8.81
CA TYR A 268 -25.49 -20.02 -8.28
C TYR A 268 -26.71 -19.83 -7.37
#